data_AF-A0A8J9RMP8-F1
#
_entry.id   AF-A0A8J9RMP8-F1
#
_cell.length_a   1.000
_cell.length_b   1.000
_cell.length_c   1.000
_cell.angle_alpha   90.00
_cell.angle_beta   90.00
_cell.angle_gamma   90.00
#
_symmetry.space_group_name_H-M   'P 1'
#
loop_
_entity.id
_entity.type
_entity.pdbx_description
1 polymer ?
#
loop_
_entity_poly.entity_id
_entity_poly.type
_entity_poly.pdbx_seq_one_letter_code
_entity_poly.pdbx_strand_id
1 'polypeptide(L)'
;MRERVINVVTSLPFLVVGMHTRRARQTPEGKRFGSCLVAVGASATAYHAASGQLRCALRKLDYWTIALASTQMARALFPPASARLRVLNAASWALTPFQPTAVSTVNFGIAEVAFAREAIADKALMRDFRKHALIGGFGLGCFMLEDLAIARGHSFVHSLWHLHSCYAVASANALMERRERARLVEPSPELSNGAQYAAA
;
A
#
# COMPACT_ATOMS: atom_id res chain seq x y z
N MET A 1 28.42 -3.75 -5.24
CA MET A 1 28.16 -2.35 -5.66
C MET A 1 27.02 -2.26 -6.68
N ARG A 2 27.04 -3.01 -7.80
CA ARG A 2 25.99 -3.00 -8.84
C ARG A 2 24.57 -3.25 -8.29
N GLU A 3 24.39 -4.28 -7.47
CA GLU A 3 23.09 -4.61 -6.86
C GLU A 3 22.50 -3.47 -6.01
N ARG A 4 23.33 -2.79 -5.19
CA ARG A 4 22.86 -1.66 -4.39
C ARG A 4 22.38 -0.51 -5.25
N VAL A 5 23.09 -0.21 -6.34
CA VAL A 5 22.69 0.83 -7.30
C VAL A 5 21.35 0.45 -7.95
N ILE A 6 21.18 -0.79 -8.38
CA ILE A 6 19.93 -1.26 -8.96
C ILE A 6 18.79 -1.18 -7.94
N ASN A 7 19.02 -1.59 -6.69
CA ASN A 7 18.00 -1.52 -5.64
C ASN A 7 17.60 -0.06 -5.34
N VAL A 8 18.56 0.87 -5.28
CA VAL A 8 18.26 2.31 -5.15
C VAL A 8 17.42 2.80 -6.32
N VAL A 9 17.84 2.52 -7.55
CA VAL A 9 17.13 2.96 -8.77
C VAL A 9 15.71 2.39 -8.81
N THR A 10 15.54 1.11 -8.47
CA THR A 10 14.24 0.45 -8.48
C THR A 10 13.34 0.83 -7.29
N SER A 11 13.86 1.49 -6.25
CA SER A 11 13.06 2.08 -5.17
C SER A 11 12.48 3.46 -5.52
N LEU A 12 13.14 4.24 -6.38
CA LEU A 12 12.68 5.59 -6.76
C LEU A 12 11.26 5.65 -7.36
N PRO A 13 10.79 4.67 -8.15
CA PRO A 13 9.42 4.63 -8.63
C PRO A 13 8.36 4.77 -7.53
N PHE A 14 8.60 4.26 -6.31
CA PHE A 14 7.66 4.44 -5.18
C PHE A 14 7.47 5.91 -4.79
N LEU A 15 8.51 6.74 -4.88
CA LEU A 15 8.39 8.19 -4.66
C LEU A 15 7.44 8.81 -5.69
N VAL A 16 7.65 8.47 -6.96
CA VAL A 16 6.85 8.99 -8.07
C VAL A 16 5.39 8.56 -7.94
N VAL A 17 5.16 7.27 -7.71
CA VAL A 17 3.81 6.72 -7.47
C VAL A 17 3.17 7.38 -6.25
N GLY A 18 3.88 7.55 -5.14
CA GLY A 18 3.35 8.20 -3.94
C GLY A 18 2.96 9.66 -4.19
N MET A 19 3.81 10.43 -4.87
CA MET A 19 3.50 11.81 -5.25
C MET A 19 2.29 11.90 -6.18
N HIS A 20 2.22 11.01 -7.18
CA HIS A 20 1.10 10.94 -8.11
C HIS A 20 -0.19 10.58 -7.38
N THR A 21 -0.19 9.50 -6.58
CA THR A 21 -1.32 9.08 -5.75
C THR A 21 -1.78 10.21 -4.84
N ARG A 22 -0.87 10.89 -4.14
CA ARG A 22 -1.24 12.01 -3.25
C ARG A 22 -1.94 13.15 -4.00
N ARG A 23 -1.49 13.47 -5.22
CA ARG A 23 -2.09 14.53 -6.05
C ARG A 23 -3.45 14.10 -6.63
N ALA A 24 -3.59 12.83 -7.00
CA ALA A 24 -4.79 12.29 -7.62
C ALA A 24 -5.93 11.98 -6.63
N ARG A 25 -5.66 11.93 -5.32
CA ARG A 25 -6.66 11.65 -4.29
C ARG A 25 -7.33 12.92 -3.77
N GLN A 26 -8.63 12.83 -3.56
CA GLN A 26 -9.47 13.94 -3.10
C GLN A 26 -9.73 13.87 -1.59
N THR A 27 -9.83 12.66 -1.01
CA THR A 27 -10.07 12.42 0.41
C THR A 27 -8.81 12.59 1.28
N PRO A 28 -8.96 12.98 2.56
CA PRO A 28 -7.84 13.02 3.50
C PRO A 28 -7.14 11.67 3.66
N GLU A 29 -7.90 10.58 3.69
CA GLU A 29 -7.37 9.21 3.81
C GLU A 29 -6.53 8.83 2.59
N GLY A 30 -7.05 9.10 1.38
CA GLY A 30 -6.31 8.86 0.14
C GLY A 30 -5.03 9.69 0.04
N LYS A 31 -5.07 10.97 0.45
CA LYS A 31 -3.89 11.85 0.49
C LYS A 31 -2.84 11.35 1.48
N ARG A 32 -3.26 10.89 2.67
CA ARG A 32 -2.36 10.29 3.66
C ARG A 32 -1.72 9.00 3.14
N PHE A 33 -2.47 8.14 2.46
CA PHE A 33 -1.92 6.96 1.80
C PHE A 33 -0.84 7.34 0.78
N GLY A 34 -1.10 8.31 -0.09
CA GLY A 34 -0.10 8.82 -1.04
C GLY A 34 1.17 9.37 -0.35
N SER A 35 1.02 10.13 0.74
CA SER A 35 2.16 10.59 1.55
C SER A 35 2.96 9.43 2.16
N CYS A 36 2.28 8.38 2.66
CA CYS A 36 2.98 7.20 3.19
C CYS A 36 3.72 6.43 2.09
N LEU A 37 3.23 6.39 0.85
CA LEU A 37 3.97 5.81 -0.26
C LEU A 37 5.24 6.61 -0.61
N VAL A 38 5.21 7.94 -0.49
CA VAL A 38 6.43 8.75 -0.58
C VAL A 38 7.41 8.36 0.52
N ALA A 39 6.92 8.16 1.75
CA ALA A 39 7.78 7.71 2.85
C ALA A 39 8.39 6.32 2.56
N VAL A 40 7.62 5.37 2.03
CA VAL A 40 8.14 4.06 1.58
C VAL A 40 9.26 4.23 0.56
N GLY A 41 9.04 5.02 -0.48
CA GLY A 41 10.07 5.25 -1.50
C GLY A 41 11.34 5.90 -0.93
N ALA A 42 11.19 6.86 -0.02
CA ALA A 42 12.32 7.52 0.63
C ALA A 42 13.09 6.57 1.56
N SER A 43 12.38 5.81 2.39
CA SER A 43 12.97 4.85 3.33
C SER A 43 13.66 3.69 2.61
N ALA A 44 13.05 3.12 1.58
CA ALA A 44 13.67 2.08 0.76
C ALA A 44 14.95 2.58 0.08
N THR A 45 14.90 3.79 -0.51
CA THR A 45 16.06 4.43 -1.15
C THR A 45 17.19 4.63 -0.14
N ALA A 46 16.89 5.20 1.03
CA ALA A 46 17.87 5.43 2.08
C ALA A 46 18.48 4.10 2.60
N TYR A 47 17.63 3.09 2.82
CA TYR A 47 18.06 1.76 3.25
C TYR A 47 19.06 1.13 2.27
N HIS A 48 18.76 1.15 0.96
CA HIS A 48 19.63 0.57 -0.06
C HIS A 48 20.89 1.38 -0.35
N ALA A 49 20.86 2.69 -0.12
CA ALA A 49 22.04 3.56 -0.19
C ALA A 49 22.98 3.40 1.03
N ALA A 50 22.46 3.00 2.19
CA ALA A 50 23.23 2.92 3.42
C ALA A 50 24.06 1.64 3.58
N SER A 51 25.02 1.69 4.51
CA SER A 51 25.86 0.56 4.94
C SER A 51 26.06 0.54 6.46
N GLY A 52 26.61 -0.56 6.99
CA GLY A 52 26.94 -0.69 8.41
C GLY A 52 25.71 -0.63 9.33
N GLN A 53 25.87 -0.08 10.53
CA GLN A 53 24.81 0.00 11.53
C GLN A 53 23.63 0.88 11.11
N LEU A 54 23.88 1.95 10.34
CA LEU A 54 22.82 2.81 9.80
C LEU A 54 21.85 2.04 8.91
N ARG A 55 22.37 1.10 8.09
CA ARG A 55 21.54 0.23 7.25
C ARG A 55 20.57 -0.63 8.08
N CYS A 56 20.98 -1.09 9.26
CA CYS A 56 20.11 -1.89 10.14
C CYS A 56 18.93 -1.07 10.66
N ALA A 57 19.16 0.18 11.06
CA ALA A 57 18.08 1.08 11.49
C ALA A 57 17.16 1.44 10.31
N LEU A 58 17.72 1.77 9.15
CA LEU A 58 16.94 2.11 7.95
C LEU A 58 16.15 0.92 7.41
N ARG A 59 16.62 -0.32 7.59
CA ARG A 59 15.84 -1.52 7.27
C ARG A 59 14.57 -1.62 8.11
N LYS A 60 14.66 -1.31 9.41
CA LYS A 60 13.48 -1.29 10.29
C LYS A 60 12.52 -0.20 9.87
N LEU A 61 13.04 1.00 9.59
CA LEU A 61 12.25 2.13 9.10
C LEU A 61 11.51 1.78 7.80
N ASP A 62 12.19 1.15 6.84
CA ASP A 62 11.60 0.70 5.58
C ASP A 62 10.38 -0.20 5.83
N TYR A 63 10.53 -1.26 6.63
CA TYR A 63 9.40 -2.12 6.99
C TYR A 63 8.28 -1.39 7.74
N TRP A 64 8.60 -0.47 8.65
CA TRP A 64 7.58 0.32 9.34
C TRP A 64 6.81 1.20 8.35
N THR A 65 7.48 1.86 7.42
CA THR A 65 6.78 2.69 6.42
C THR A 65 5.87 1.87 5.51
N ILE A 66 6.25 0.65 5.15
CA ILE A 66 5.38 -0.27 4.39
C ILE A 66 4.13 -0.64 5.21
N ALA A 67 4.31 -0.97 6.50
CA ALA A 67 3.20 -1.28 7.39
C ALA A 67 2.26 -0.08 7.59
N LEU A 68 2.80 1.12 7.76
CA LEU A 68 2.01 2.34 7.84
C LEU A 68 1.27 2.65 6.54
N ALA A 69 1.94 2.53 5.38
CA ALA A 69 1.32 2.74 4.08
C ALA A 69 0.16 1.78 3.84
N SER A 70 0.34 0.49 4.14
CA SER A 70 -0.74 -0.52 4.02
C SER A 70 -1.91 -0.22 4.98
N THR A 71 -1.64 0.26 6.20
CA THR A 71 -2.68 0.68 7.15
C THR A 71 -3.46 1.87 6.60
N GLN A 72 -2.77 2.88 6.05
CA GLN A 72 -3.43 4.03 5.44
C GLN A 72 -4.21 3.66 4.17
N MET A 73 -3.73 2.70 3.40
CA MET A 73 -4.48 2.13 2.28
C MET A 73 -5.77 1.46 2.76
N ALA A 74 -5.69 0.61 3.78
CA ALA A 74 -6.85 -0.04 4.37
C ALA A 74 -7.86 0.99 4.89
N ARG A 75 -7.41 2.10 5.50
CA ARG A 75 -8.31 3.22 5.90
C ARG A 75 -8.96 3.92 4.73
N ALA A 76 -8.20 4.13 3.66
CA ALA A 76 -8.72 4.76 2.47
C ALA A 76 -9.75 3.87 1.76
N LEU A 77 -9.61 2.54 1.82
CA LEU A 77 -10.61 1.57 1.34
C LEU A 77 -11.79 1.38 2.32
N PHE A 78 -11.51 1.43 3.62
CA PHE A 78 -12.44 1.19 4.72
C PHE A 78 -12.28 2.26 5.83
N PRO A 79 -12.92 3.42 5.70
CA PRO A 79 -12.81 4.49 6.68
C PRO A 79 -13.31 4.02 8.03
N PRO A 80 -12.70 4.50 9.13
CA PRO A 80 -13.01 4.04 10.47
C PRO A 80 -14.31 4.65 11.02
N ALA A 81 -15.42 4.46 10.30
CA ALA A 81 -16.76 4.92 10.68
C ALA A 81 -17.29 4.15 11.89
N SER A 82 -16.93 2.87 12.04
CA SER A 82 -17.32 2.05 13.20
C SER A 82 -16.23 1.96 14.27
N ALA A 83 -16.63 1.71 15.52
CA ALA A 83 -15.71 1.48 16.63
C ALA A 83 -14.75 0.31 16.33
N ARG A 84 -15.26 -0.78 15.73
CA ARG A 84 -14.47 -1.92 15.30
C ARG A 84 -13.35 -1.51 14.35
N LEU A 85 -13.64 -0.71 13.32
CA LEU A 85 -12.63 -0.26 12.36
C LEU A 85 -11.62 0.71 13.00
N ARG A 86 -12.05 1.56 13.96
CA ARG A 86 -11.13 2.39 14.75
C ARG A 86 -10.15 1.54 15.56
N VAL A 87 -10.64 0.51 16.24
CA VAL A 87 -9.81 -0.42 17.03
C VAL A 87 -8.84 -1.20 16.16
N LEU A 88 -9.32 -1.78 15.04
CA LEU A 88 -8.44 -2.50 14.10
C LEU A 88 -7.32 -1.61 13.57
N ASN A 89 -7.65 -0.36 13.24
CA ASN A 89 -6.65 0.62 12.86
C ASN A 89 -5.64 0.87 13.97
N ALA A 90 -6.09 1.22 15.18
CA ALA A 90 -5.20 1.45 16.32
C ALA A 90 -4.30 0.24 16.59
N ALA A 91 -4.82 -0.97 16.46
CA ALA A 91 -4.06 -2.21 16.58
C ALA A 91 -2.97 -2.33 15.50
N SER A 92 -3.26 -2.03 14.23
CA SER A 92 -2.25 -2.01 13.16
C SER A 92 -1.11 -1.04 13.46
N TRP A 93 -1.43 0.16 13.97
CA TRP A 93 -0.43 1.14 14.38
C TRP A 93 0.41 0.65 15.57
N ALA A 94 -0.23 0.11 16.60
CA ALA A 94 0.45 -0.41 17.79
C ALA A 94 1.34 -1.63 17.49
N LEU A 95 0.94 -2.48 16.54
CA LEU A 95 1.70 -3.68 16.14
C LEU A 95 2.83 -3.38 15.15
N THR A 96 2.78 -2.27 14.42
CA THR A 96 3.80 -1.90 13.42
C THR A 96 5.24 -1.97 13.93
N PRO A 97 5.61 -1.46 15.12
CA PRO A 97 7.00 -1.54 15.59
C PRO A 97 7.48 -2.98 15.86
N PHE A 98 6.58 -3.91 16.13
CA PHE A 98 6.90 -5.29 16.55
C PHE A 98 6.72 -6.32 15.43
N GLN A 99 5.71 -6.15 14.58
CA GLN A 99 5.28 -7.10 13.56
C GLN A 99 4.89 -6.40 12.24
N PRO A 100 5.77 -5.56 11.64
CA PRO A 100 5.42 -4.76 10.47
C PRO A 100 5.02 -5.61 9.26
N THR A 101 5.69 -6.76 9.06
CA THR A 101 5.38 -7.69 7.97
C THR A 101 4.01 -8.33 8.11
N ALA A 102 3.61 -8.72 9.33
CA ALA A 102 2.28 -9.27 9.57
C ALA A 102 1.20 -8.21 9.33
N VAL A 103 1.42 -6.99 9.83
CA VAL A 103 0.50 -5.85 9.61
C VAL A 103 0.33 -5.57 8.12
N SER A 104 1.42 -5.47 7.35
CA SER A 104 1.32 -5.21 5.92
C SER A 104 0.66 -6.34 5.15
N THR A 105 0.99 -7.60 5.48
CA THR A 105 0.40 -8.79 4.85
C THR A 105 -1.11 -8.81 5.03
N VAL A 106 -1.60 -8.59 6.26
CA VAL A 106 -3.05 -8.56 6.55
C VAL A 106 -3.73 -7.43 5.79
N ASN A 107 -3.18 -6.21 5.85
CA ASN A 107 -3.78 -5.05 5.18
C ASN A 107 -3.81 -5.20 3.66
N PHE A 108 -2.74 -5.71 3.04
CA PHE A 108 -2.72 -6.01 1.62
C PHE A 108 -3.70 -7.14 1.27
N GLY A 109 -3.77 -8.21 2.06
CA GLY A 109 -4.75 -9.28 1.84
C GLY A 109 -6.20 -8.78 1.89
N ILE A 110 -6.54 -7.89 2.83
CA ILE A 110 -7.87 -7.26 2.88
C ILE A 110 -8.12 -6.43 1.60
N ALA A 111 -7.13 -5.67 1.14
CA ALA A 111 -7.25 -4.85 -0.07
C ALA A 111 -7.41 -5.72 -1.35
N GLU A 112 -6.68 -6.82 -1.46
CA GLU A 112 -6.80 -7.78 -2.56
C GLU A 112 -8.20 -8.39 -2.62
N VAL A 113 -8.73 -8.83 -1.47
CA VAL A 113 -10.11 -9.35 -1.38
C VAL A 113 -11.12 -8.27 -1.79
N ALA A 114 -10.90 -7.01 -1.39
CA ALA A 114 -11.75 -5.90 -1.79
C ALA A 114 -11.72 -5.67 -3.31
N PHE A 115 -10.52 -5.67 -3.89
CA PHE A 115 -10.32 -5.50 -5.33
C PHE A 115 -11.01 -6.62 -6.10
N ALA A 116 -10.78 -7.87 -5.72
CA ALA A 116 -11.39 -9.03 -6.36
C ALA A 116 -12.92 -8.95 -6.30
N ARG A 117 -13.49 -8.64 -5.14
CA ARG A 117 -14.94 -8.52 -4.95
C ARG A 117 -15.56 -7.44 -5.85
N GLU A 118 -14.93 -6.27 -5.95
CA GLU A 118 -15.45 -5.20 -6.81
C GLU A 118 -15.22 -5.47 -8.28
N ALA A 119 -14.11 -6.12 -8.64
CA ALA A 119 -13.82 -6.54 -10.00
C ALA A 119 -14.84 -7.56 -10.53
N ILE A 120 -15.32 -8.47 -9.68
CA ILE A 120 -16.40 -9.41 -10.03
C ILE A 120 -17.69 -8.65 -10.38
N ALA A 121 -17.97 -7.55 -9.68
CA ALA A 121 -19.15 -6.73 -9.90
C ALA A 121 -19.00 -5.76 -11.09
N ASP A 122 -17.78 -5.41 -11.51
CA ASP A 122 -17.53 -4.46 -12.60
C ASP A 122 -16.47 -4.97 -13.59
N LYS A 123 -16.92 -5.23 -14.83
CA LYS A 123 -16.07 -5.69 -15.94
C LYS A 123 -14.96 -4.70 -16.30
N ALA A 124 -15.15 -3.39 -16.10
CA ALA A 124 -14.10 -2.40 -16.33
C ALA A 124 -12.96 -2.59 -15.32
N LEU A 125 -13.32 -2.77 -14.04
CA LEU A 125 -12.36 -2.97 -12.96
C LEU A 125 -11.67 -4.34 -13.01
N MET A 126 -12.31 -5.36 -13.59
CA MET A 126 -11.71 -6.70 -13.79
C MET A 126 -10.42 -6.65 -14.61
N ARG A 127 -10.31 -5.76 -15.60
CA ARG A 127 -9.08 -5.63 -16.39
C ARG A 127 -7.93 -5.11 -15.53
N ASP A 128 -8.19 -4.16 -14.65
CA ASP A 128 -7.18 -3.61 -13.73
C ASP A 128 -6.82 -4.63 -12.65
N PHE A 129 -7.80 -5.34 -12.10
CA PHE A 129 -7.56 -6.41 -11.12
C PHE A 129 -6.69 -7.53 -11.68
N ARG A 130 -6.93 -7.99 -12.92
CA ARG A 130 -6.08 -9.04 -13.53
C ARG A 130 -4.63 -8.61 -13.70
N LYS A 131 -4.40 -7.37 -14.14
CA LYS A 131 -3.05 -6.81 -14.25
C LYS A 131 -2.41 -6.69 -12.87
N HIS A 132 -3.16 -6.19 -11.89
CA HIS A 132 -2.73 -6.07 -10.50
C HIS A 132 -2.33 -7.43 -9.91
N ALA A 133 -3.21 -8.43 -9.98
CA ALA A 133 -2.98 -9.76 -9.44
C ALA A 133 -1.83 -10.49 -10.13
N LEU A 134 -1.70 -10.38 -11.46
CA LEU A 134 -0.59 -11.00 -12.20
C LEU A 134 0.76 -10.39 -11.80
N ILE A 135 0.86 -9.06 -11.83
CA ILE A 135 2.11 -8.35 -11.52
C ILE A 135 2.43 -8.44 -10.03
N GLY A 136 1.44 -8.27 -9.17
CA GLY A 136 1.56 -8.41 -7.72
C GLY A 136 1.95 -9.83 -7.31
N GLY A 137 1.34 -10.84 -7.92
CA GLY A 137 1.68 -12.25 -7.70
C GLY A 137 3.13 -12.57 -8.12
N PHE A 138 3.59 -12.04 -9.25
CA PHE A 138 4.98 -12.18 -9.67
C PHE A 138 5.95 -11.47 -8.70
N GLY A 139 5.61 -10.25 -8.26
CA GLY A 139 6.39 -9.53 -7.26
C GLY A 139 6.49 -10.29 -5.93
N LEU A 140 5.36 -10.81 -5.43
CA LEU A 140 5.34 -11.64 -4.23
C LEU A 140 6.15 -12.92 -4.39
N GLY A 141 6.10 -13.56 -5.55
CA GLY A 141 6.96 -14.70 -5.88
C GLY A 141 8.45 -14.35 -5.81
N CYS A 142 8.84 -13.18 -6.33
CA CYS A 142 10.21 -12.69 -6.21
C CYS A 142 10.63 -12.51 -4.75
N PHE A 143 9.73 -12.07 -3.86
CA PHE A 143 10.02 -12.00 -2.42
C PHE A 143 10.31 -13.35 -1.81
N MET A 144 9.38 -14.28 -2.03
CA MET A 144 9.31 -15.53 -1.28
C MET A 144 10.49 -16.41 -1.66
N LEU A 145 11.01 -16.21 -2.87
CA LEU A 145 12.14 -16.93 -3.42
C LEU A 145 13.45 -16.15 -3.33
N GLU A 146 13.48 -14.96 -2.72
CA GLU A 146 14.66 -14.09 -2.69
C GLU A 146 15.87 -14.81 -2.10
N ASP A 147 15.76 -15.36 -0.89
CA ASP A 147 16.87 -16.03 -0.20
C ASP A 147 17.43 -17.19 -1.05
N LEU A 148 16.53 -17.96 -1.68
CA LEU A 148 16.88 -19.08 -2.54
C LEU A 148 17.55 -18.61 -3.85
N ALA A 149 17.08 -17.50 -4.41
CA ALA A 149 17.64 -16.90 -5.62
C ALA A 149 19.04 -16.32 -5.36
N ILE A 150 19.22 -15.64 -4.22
CA ILE A 150 20.51 -15.13 -3.77
C ILE A 150 21.50 -16.27 -3.56
N ALA A 151 21.07 -17.36 -2.91
CA ALA A 151 21.89 -18.56 -2.74
C ALA A 151 22.36 -19.18 -4.08
N ARG A 152 21.60 -18.94 -5.17
CA ARG A 152 21.94 -19.35 -6.55
C ARG A 152 22.63 -18.27 -7.38
N GLY A 153 23.01 -17.14 -6.78
CA GLY A 153 23.71 -16.05 -7.46
C GLY A 153 22.82 -15.07 -8.24
N HIS A 154 21.50 -15.14 -8.08
CA HIS A 154 20.54 -14.24 -8.73
C HIS A 154 20.19 -13.05 -7.83
N SER A 155 21.11 -12.08 -7.73
CA SER A 155 20.95 -10.90 -6.86
C SER A 155 19.98 -9.83 -7.37
N PHE A 156 19.43 -9.97 -8.59
CA PHE A 156 18.48 -9.02 -9.17
C PHE A 156 17.01 -9.28 -8.78
N VAL A 157 16.71 -10.42 -8.13
CA VAL A 157 15.34 -10.81 -7.78
C VAL A 157 14.69 -9.81 -6.82
N HIS A 158 15.46 -9.25 -5.89
CA HIS A 158 14.99 -8.16 -5.00
C HIS A 158 14.57 -6.91 -5.78
N SER A 159 15.35 -6.55 -6.80
CA SER A 159 15.05 -5.42 -7.68
C SER A 159 13.79 -5.67 -8.53
N LEU A 160 13.57 -6.92 -8.96
CA LEU A 160 12.33 -7.30 -9.63
C LEU A 160 11.12 -7.18 -8.70
N TRP A 161 11.25 -7.63 -7.44
CA TRP A 161 10.24 -7.39 -6.41
C TRP A 161 9.90 -5.90 -6.33
N HIS A 162 10.90 -4.99 -6.27
CA HIS A 162 10.63 -3.56 -6.13
C HIS A 162 9.73 -3.04 -7.26
N LEU A 163 10.08 -3.37 -8.51
CA LEU A 163 9.35 -2.90 -9.69
C LEU A 163 7.93 -3.45 -9.73
N HIS A 164 7.76 -4.75 -9.46
CA HIS A 164 6.45 -5.39 -9.51
C HIS A 164 5.56 -4.94 -8.35
N SER A 165 6.10 -4.83 -7.14
CA SER A 165 5.38 -4.27 -5.99
C SER A 165 5.00 -2.81 -6.22
N CYS A 166 5.87 -2.00 -6.83
CA CYS A 166 5.55 -0.62 -7.17
C CYS A 166 4.39 -0.52 -8.17
N TYR A 167 4.43 -1.35 -9.22
CA TYR A 167 3.35 -1.41 -10.19
C TYR A 167 2.04 -1.94 -9.58
N ALA A 168 2.11 -2.95 -8.71
CA ALA A 168 0.95 -3.47 -7.99
C ALA A 168 0.30 -2.35 -7.14
N VAL A 169 1.10 -1.62 -6.37
CA VAL A 169 0.62 -0.47 -5.60
C VAL A 169 0.03 0.62 -6.50
N ALA A 170 0.64 0.92 -7.64
CA ALA A 170 0.12 1.90 -8.59
C ALA A 170 -1.22 1.46 -9.20
N SER A 171 -1.36 0.18 -9.55
CA SER A 171 -2.61 -0.37 -10.12
C SER A 171 -3.75 -0.46 -9.10
N ALA A 172 -3.46 -0.53 -7.79
CA ALA A 172 -4.46 -0.42 -6.74
C ALA A 172 -5.19 0.95 -6.72
N ASN A 173 -4.65 1.98 -7.40
CA ASN A 173 -5.31 3.26 -7.54
C ASN A 173 -6.68 3.16 -8.22
N ALA A 174 -6.90 2.18 -9.11
CA ALA A 174 -8.19 1.97 -9.78
C ALA A 174 -9.31 1.67 -8.76
N LEU A 175 -9.06 0.73 -7.84
CA LEU A 175 -9.96 0.41 -6.73
C LEU A 175 -10.17 1.63 -5.82
N MET A 176 -9.07 2.27 -5.44
CA MET A 176 -9.10 3.43 -4.54
C MET A 176 -9.92 4.58 -5.11
N GLU A 177 -9.81 4.83 -6.41
CA GLU A 177 -10.51 5.92 -7.09
C GLU A 177 -12.01 5.64 -7.19
N ARG A 178 -12.36 4.38 -7.45
CA ARG A 178 -13.75 3.94 -7.45
C ARG A 178 -14.39 4.14 -6.08
N ARG A 179 -13.74 3.66 -5.01
CA ARG A 179 -14.22 3.81 -3.63
C ARG A 179 -14.29 5.26 -3.20
N GLU A 180 -13.30 6.07 -3.59
CA GLU A 180 -13.28 7.50 -3.31
C GLU A 180 -14.45 8.21 -4.01
N ARG A 181 -14.67 7.95 -5.30
CA ARG A 181 -15.80 8.52 -6.06
C ARG A 181 -17.15 8.16 -5.45
N ALA A 182 -17.35 6.89 -5.09
CA ALA A 182 -18.59 6.46 -4.45
C ALA A 182 -18.91 7.27 -3.18
N ARG A 183 -17.90 7.57 -2.35
CA ARG A 183 -18.09 8.37 -1.13
C ARG A 183 -18.30 9.85 -1.35
N LEU A 184 -17.81 10.40 -2.46
CA LEU A 184 -18.02 11.80 -2.78
C LEU A 184 -19.40 12.04 -3.38
N VAL A 185 -20.01 11.01 -3.98
CA VAL A 185 -21.35 11.06 -4.55
C VAL A 185 -22.42 10.68 -3.53
N GLU A 186 -22.15 9.72 -2.63
CA GLU A 186 -23.09 9.35 -1.57
C GLU A 186 -22.93 10.27 -0.34
N PRO A 187 -23.98 11.01 0.08
CA PRO A 187 -23.90 11.80 1.30
C PRO A 187 -23.73 10.89 2.52
N SER A 188 -22.85 11.27 3.46
CA SER A 188 -22.67 10.55 4.72
C SER A 188 -24.04 10.31 5.39
N PRO A 189 -24.35 9.07 5.84
CA PRO A 189 -25.63 8.76 6.46
C PRO A 189 -25.91 9.61 7.73
N GLU A 190 -24.87 10.15 8.38
CA GLU A 190 -24.97 11.10 9.49
C GLU A 190 -25.72 12.40 9.11
N LEU A 191 -25.62 12.87 7.86
CA LEU A 191 -26.35 14.05 7.39
C LEU A 191 -27.83 13.75 7.10
N SER A 192 -28.19 12.50 6.82
CA SER A 192 -29.59 12.10 6.59
C SER A 192 -30.37 11.95 7.90
N ASN A 193 -29.72 11.44 8.96
CA ASN A 193 -30.35 11.30 10.28
C ASN A 193 -30.46 12.64 11.01
N GLY A 194 -29.52 13.57 10.85
CA GLY A 194 -29.59 14.90 11.47
C GLY A 194 -30.74 15.77 10.94
N ALA A 195 -31.12 15.60 9.67
CA ALA A 195 -32.25 16.33 9.08
C ALA A 195 -33.62 15.78 9.55
N GLN A 196 -33.69 14.51 9.93
CA GLN A 196 -34.93 13.89 10.42
C GLN A 196 -35.31 14.33 11.85
N TYR A 197 -34.35 14.75 12.67
CA TYR A 197 -34.60 15.24 14.03
C TYR A 197 -34.73 16.77 14.14
N ALA A 198 -34.48 17.51 13.06
CA ALA A 198 -34.69 18.97 13.01
C ALA A 198 -36.08 19.35 12.45
N ALA A 199 -36.87 18.36 12.03
CA ALA A 199 -38.19 18.54 11.43
C ALA A 199 -39.34 17.93 12.27
N ALA A 200 -39.08 17.60 13.54
CA ALA A 200 -40.06 17.15 14.53
C ALA A 200 -39.98 18.07 15.76
#